data_AF-A0A098C213-F1
#
_entry.id   AF-A0A098C213-F1
#
_cell.length_a   1.000
_cell.length_b   1.000
_cell.length_c   1.000
_cell.angle_alpha   90.00
_cell.angle_beta   90.00
_cell.angle_gamma   90.00
#
_symmetry.space_group_name_H-M   'P 1'
#
loop_
_entity.id
_entity.type
_entity.pdbx_description
1 polymer ?
#
loop_
_entity_poly.entity_id
_entity_poly.type
_entity_poly.pdbx_seq_one_letter_code
_entity_poly.pdbx_strand_id
1 'polypeptide(L)'
;MLTILKRRNSIYQNFNLCQCYFGEHLLRQYPNKPVAIVEGEKTAVIGSMIYKDFNWLAAGNLNGLSVSKSEVLKDKYVTLYPDSGCMEKWTKKMREIRSRIPAKISVSDLIEKHVNENELQHGYDLADYIIDNTKSDTLQKMIEINPALQSLIDELGLEEV
;
A
#
# COMPACT_ATOMS: atom_id res chain seq x y z
N MET A 1 6.69 -23.68 2.89
CA MET A 1 7.99 -23.99 2.22
C MET A 1 9.14 -24.12 3.23
N LEU A 2 9.36 -23.15 4.13
CA LEU A 2 10.43 -23.22 5.16
C LEU A 2 10.30 -24.41 6.13
N THR A 3 9.08 -24.74 6.56
CA THR A 3 8.81 -25.87 7.46
C THR A 3 9.24 -27.21 6.84
N ILE A 4 9.14 -27.33 5.50
CA ILE A 4 9.56 -28.53 4.76
C ILE A 4 11.08 -28.60 4.69
N LEU A 5 11.75 -27.46 4.52
CA LEU A 5 13.22 -27.36 4.50
C LEU A 5 13.83 -27.70 5.87
N LYS A 6 13.26 -27.16 6.97
CA LYS A 6 13.70 -27.46 8.34
C LYS A 6 13.54 -28.93 8.73
N ARG A 7 12.50 -29.58 8.22
CA ARG A 7 12.21 -31.00 8.49
C ARG A 7 13.12 -31.96 7.70
N ARG A 8 13.74 -31.48 6.62
CA ARG A 8 14.58 -32.30 5.72
C ARG A 8 16.08 -32.16 5.96
N ASN A 9 16.56 -31.11 6.62
CA ASN A 9 17.99 -30.91 6.81
C ASN A 9 18.29 -30.12 8.10
N SER A 10 19.14 -30.69 8.98
CA SER A 10 19.44 -30.12 10.31
C SER A 10 20.15 -28.78 10.26
N ILE A 11 20.85 -28.48 9.16
CA ILE A 11 21.51 -27.19 8.89
C ILE A 11 20.54 -26.00 8.89
N TYR A 12 19.24 -26.24 8.68
CA TYR A 12 18.22 -25.18 8.70
C TYR A 12 17.45 -25.08 10.01
N GLN A 13 17.78 -25.87 11.05
CA GLN A 13 17.08 -25.79 12.35
C GLN A 13 17.10 -24.36 12.92
N ASN A 14 18.25 -23.69 12.80
CA ASN A 14 18.45 -22.31 13.24
C ASN A 14 18.24 -21.26 12.14
N PHE A 15 17.75 -21.66 10.96
CA PHE A 15 17.50 -20.71 9.88
C PHE A 15 16.35 -19.79 10.28
N ASN A 16 16.66 -18.51 10.46
CA ASN A 16 15.70 -17.46 10.73
C ASN A 16 15.39 -16.71 9.42
N LEU A 17 14.15 -16.83 8.95
CA LEU A 17 13.73 -16.11 7.76
C LEU A 17 13.47 -14.64 8.12
N CYS A 18 14.46 -13.79 7.90
CA CYS A 18 14.28 -12.34 7.96
C CYS A 18 13.73 -11.84 6.62
N GLN A 19 12.41 -11.63 6.55
CA GLN A 19 11.77 -11.03 5.37
C GLN A 19 11.85 -9.51 5.49
N CYS A 20 12.40 -8.84 4.47
CA CYS A 20 12.39 -7.40 4.30
C CYS A 20 11.09 -6.93 3.66
N TYR A 21 10.83 -5.61 3.68
CA TYR A 21 9.68 -5.08 2.94
C TYR A 21 9.97 -5.16 1.44
N PHE A 22 8.95 -5.49 0.65
CA PHE A 22 9.05 -5.19 -0.77
C PHE A 22 9.27 -3.68 -0.93
N GLY A 23 10.17 -3.26 -1.81
CA GLY A 23 10.49 -1.84 -2.00
C GLY A 23 11.47 -1.24 -0.99
N GLU A 24 11.98 -1.99 0.00
CA GLU A 24 12.82 -1.45 1.08
C GLU A 24 14.07 -0.70 0.58
N HIS A 25 14.62 -1.13 -0.56
CA HIS A 25 15.74 -0.47 -1.25
C HIS A 25 15.49 1.02 -1.55
N LEU A 26 14.23 1.43 -1.73
CA LEU A 26 13.84 2.82 -1.98
C LEU A 26 14.15 3.75 -0.79
N LEU A 27 14.15 3.22 0.44
CA LEU A 27 14.47 4.01 1.64
C LEU A 27 15.90 4.54 1.63
N ARG A 28 16.83 3.80 0.99
CA ARG A 28 18.21 4.23 0.79
C ARG A 28 18.35 5.18 -0.39
N GLN A 29 17.63 4.92 -1.48
CA GLN A 29 17.72 5.73 -2.71
C GLN A 29 17.06 7.10 -2.55
N TYR A 30 15.94 7.17 -1.83
CA TYR A 30 15.16 8.38 -1.63
C TYR A 30 14.86 8.59 -0.13
N PRO A 31 15.88 8.92 0.69
CA PRO A 31 15.75 8.92 2.15
C PRO A 31 14.78 9.97 2.69
N ASN A 32 14.53 11.05 1.93
CA ASN A 32 13.69 12.16 2.34
C ASN A 32 12.22 11.98 1.96
N LYS A 33 11.89 10.99 1.12
CA LYS A 33 10.50 10.75 0.74
C LYS A 33 9.72 10.10 1.90
N PRO A 34 8.45 10.51 2.13
CA PRO A 34 7.56 9.78 3.02
C PRO A 34 7.35 8.35 2.53
N VAL A 35 6.96 7.46 3.44
CA VAL A 35 6.80 6.03 3.17
C VAL A 35 5.31 5.68 3.18
N ALA A 36 4.85 5.00 2.14
CA ALA A 36 3.53 4.41 2.07
C ALA A 36 3.67 2.88 2.16
N ILE A 37 2.98 2.25 3.11
CA ILE A 37 3.02 0.78 3.29
C ILE A 37 1.64 0.19 3.02
N VAL A 38 1.58 -0.78 2.11
CA VAL A 38 0.38 -1.54 1.74
C VAL A 38 0.55 -3.02 2.07
N GLU A 39 -0.53 -3.80 2.02
CA GLU A 39 -0.43 -5.26 2.24
C GLU A 39 0.23 -5.96 1.05
N GLY A 40 -0.30 -5.78 -0.16
CA GLY A 40 0.14 -6.48 -1.37
C GLY A 40 1.26 -5.78 -2.16
N GLU A 41 2.18 -6.55 -2.73
CA GLU A 41 3.27 -6.03 -3.57
C GLU A 41 2.74 -5.39 -4.86
N LYS A 42 1.67 -5.95 -5.43
CA LYS A 42 1.03 -5.43 -6.65
C LYS A 42 0.54 -3.99 -6.44
N THR A 43 -0.10 -3.76 -5.31
CA THR A 43 -0.60 -2.45 -4.87
C THR A 43 0.54 -1.43 -4.69
N ALA A 44 1.69 -1.86 -4.15
CA ALA A 44 2.86 -0.99 -4.02
C ALA A 44 3.43 -0.59 -5.40
N VAL A 45 3.45 -1.51 -6.37
CA VAL A 45 3.89 -1.22 -7.74
C VAL A 45 2.94 -0.21 -8.40
N ILE A 46 1.63 -0.46 -8.37
CA ILE A 46 0.63 0.45 -8.95
C ILE A 46 0.71 1.83 -8.28
N GLY A 47 0.76 1.88 -6.95
CA GLY A 47 0.92 3.12 -6.19
C GLY A 47 2.17 3.91 -6.60
N SER A 48 3.30 3.22 -6.84
CA SER A 48 4.54 3.87 -7.27
C SER A 48 4.49 4.51 -8.66
N MET A 49 3.61 4.01 -9.54
CA MET A 49 3.42 4.56 -10.88
C MET A 49 2.59 5.84 -10.86
N ILE A 50 1.59 5.91 -9.97
CA ILE A 50 0.65 7.02 -9.87
C ILE A 50 1.16 8.11 -8.90
N TYR A 51 1.60 7.73 -7.71
CA TYR A 51 2.05 8.65 -6.65
C TYR A 51 3.55 8.53 -6.41
N LYS A 52 4.33 9.25 -7.22
CA LYS A 52 5.80 9.16 -7.27
C LYS A 52 6.51 9.81 -6.07
N ASP A 53 5.80 10.58 -5.26
CA ASP A 53 6.35 11.31 -4.12
C ASP A 53 6.55 10.45 -2.87
N PHE A 54 6.10 9.19 -2.90
CA PHE A 54 6.25 8.23 -1.81
C PHE A 54 7.26 7.13 -2.13
N ASN A 55 7.91 6.62 -1.08
CA ASN A 55 8.53 5.31 -1.11
C ASN A 55 7.45 4.26 -0.82
N TRP A 56 7.10 3.47 -1.82
CA TRP A 56 6.08 2.42 -1.71
C TRP A 56 6.69 1.11 -1.21
N LEU A 57 6.18 0.63 -0.10
CA LEU A 57 6.56 -0.64 0.50
C LEU A 57 5.35 -1.58 0.60
N ALA A 58 5.59 -2.89 0.54
CA ALA A 58 4.56 -3.87 0.85
C ALA A 58 4.97 -4.83 1.98
N ALA A 59 4.02 -5.08 2.88
CA ALA A 59 4.18 -6.02 3.99
C ALA A 59 4.21 -7.48 3.52
N GLY A 60 3.50 -7.79 2.42
CA GLY A 60 3.34 -9.10 1.79
C GLY A 60 2.21 -9.96 2.38
N ASN A 61 1.67 -9.57 3.54
CA ASN A 61 0.45 -10.09 4.16
C ASN A 61 0.16 -9.30 5.44
N LEU A 62 -1.01 -9.53 6.03
CA LEU A 62 -1.45 -9.02 7.32
C LEU A 62 -0.42 -9.22 8.45
N ASN A 63 0.34 -10.31 8.45
CA ASN A 63 1.37 -10.61 9.45
C ASN A 63 2.75 -10.02 9.13
N GLY A 64 2.95 -9.50 7.92
CA GLY A 64 4.21 -8.98 7.42
C GLY A 64 4.65 -7.67 8.08
N LEU A 65 3.71 -6.91 8.64
CA LEU A 65 4.00 -5.74 9.48
C LEU A 65 4.40 -6.22 10.89
N SER A 66 5.69 -6.17 11.21
CA SER A 66 6.25 -6.57 12.51
C SER A 66 7.24 -5.54 13.03
N VAL A 67 7.51 -5.55 14.34
CA VAL A 67 8.52 -4.66 14.96
C VAL A 67 9.89 -4.86 14.33
N SER A 68 10.37 -6.11 14.26
CA SER A 68 11.72 -6.42 13.77
C SER A 68 11.94 -5.95 12.33
N LYS A 69 10.93 -6.08 11.48
CA LYS A 69 10.96 -5.61 10.09
C LYS A 69 10.90 -4.08 9.99
N SER A 70 10.24 -3.44 10.95
CA SER A 70 10.00 -1.99 10.97
C SER A 70 11.15 -1.17 11.52
N GLU A 71 12.24 -1.79 11.98
CA GLU A 71 13.46 -1.08 12.42
C GLU A 71 14.00 -0.15 11.33
N VAL A 72 13.84 -0.53 10.05
CA VAL A 72 14.25 0.27 8.89
C VAL A 72 13.45 1.57 8.71
N LEU A 73 12.33 1.73 9.42
CA LEU A 73 11.44 2.89 9.35
C LEU A 73 11.79 3.98 10.37
N LYS A 74 12.87 3.81 11.13
CA LYS A 74 13.33 4.79 12.12
C LYS A 74 13.46 6.19 11.50
N ASP A 75 12.94 7.19 12.21
CA ASP A 75 12.95 8.61 11.83
C ASP A 75 12.22 8.92 10.50
N LYS A 76 11.41 7.98 9.98
CA LYS A 76 10.56 8.18 8.79
C LYS A 76 9.15 8.64 9.16
N TYR A 77 8.52 9.32 8.21
CA TYR A 77 7.07 9.50 8.16
C TYR A 77 6.47 8.34 7.37
N VAL A 78 5.58 7.60 8.00
CA VAL A 78 5.01 6.37 7.45
C VAL A 78 3.49 6.45 7.51
N THR A 79 2.85 6.29 6.35
CA THR A 79 1.40 6.09 6.27
C THR A 79 1.14 4.63 5.92
N LEU A 80 0.38 3.96 6.77
CA LEU A 80 -0.07 2.60 6.54
C LEU A 80 -1.43 2.60 5.85
N TYR A 81 -1.56 1.84 4.77
CA TYR A 81 -2.79 1.63 4.00
C TYR A 81 -3.22 0.16 4.14
N PRO A 82 -3.97 -0.18 5.19
CA PRO A 82 -4.48 -1.53 5.37
C PRO A 82 -5.53 -1.87 4.32
N ASP A 83 -5.59 -3.14 3.92
CA ASP A 83 -6.70 -3.67 3.12
C ASP A 83 -8.01 -3.61 3.92
N SER A 84 -9.13 -3.76 3.22
CA SER A 84 -10.45 -3.69 3.83
C SER A 84 -10.61 -4.68 5.00
N GLY A 85 -11.15 -4.20 6.13
CA GLY A 85 -11.32 -4.99 7.36
C GLY A 85 -10.04 -5.26 8.16
N CYS A 86 -8.88 -4.71 7.76
CA CYS A 86 -7.60 -4.92 8.47
C CYS A 86 -7.14 -3.74 9.33
N MET A 87 -7.88 -2.62 9.36
CA MET A 87 -7.47 -1.39 10.03
C MET A 87 -7.23 -1.57 11.53
N GLU A 88 -8.11 -2.24 12.26
CA GLU A 88 -7.96 -2.45 13.71
C GLU A 88 -6.65 -3.20 14.03
N LYS A 89 -6.37 -4.26 13.25
CA LYS A 89 -5.17 -5.08 13.42
C LYS A 89 -3.90 -4.28 13.11
N TRP A 90 -3.92 -3.51 12.03
CA TRP A 90 -2.79 -2.67 11.63
C TRP A 90 -2.58 -1.51 12.61
N THR A 91 -3.65 -0.95 13.16
CA THR A 91 -3.58 0.07 14.23
C THR A 91 -2.94 -0.49 15.49
N LYS A 92 -3.28 -1.72 15.89
CA LYS A 92 -2.64 -2.41 17.01
C LYS A 92 -1.14 -2.61 16.77
N LYS A 93 -0.76 -3.09 15.57
CA LYS A 93 0.64 -3.28 15.17
C LYS A 93 1.41 -1.97 15.10
N MET A 94 0.81 -0.91 14.57
CA MET A 94 1.39 0.43 14.54
C MET A 94 1.71 0.92 15.94
N ARG A 95 0.80 0.74 16.92
CA ARG A 95 1.07 1.09 18.33
C ARG A 95 2.24 0.30 18.89
N GLU A 96 2.32 -0.99 18.59
CA GLU A 96 3.45 -1.84 19.01
C GLU A 96 4.77 -1.35 18.41
N ILE A 97 4.81 -1.05 17.11
CA ILE A 97 5.99 -0.52 16.42
C ILE A 97 6.41 0.82 17.02
N ARG A 98 5.48 1.77 17.18
CA ARG A 98 5.75 3.10 17.77
C ARG A 98 6.25 3.03 19.22
N SER A 99 5.91 1.98 19.97
CA SER A 99 6.39 1.80 21.34
C SER A 99 7.88 1.44 21.42
N ARG A 100 8.47 0.95 20.31
CA ARG A 100 9.85 0.47 20.26
C ARG A 100 10.74 1.26 19.29
N ILE A 101 10.15 1.76 18.21
CA ILE A 101 10.86 2.44 17.12
C ILE A 101 10.38 3.90 17.05
N PRO A 102 11.31 4.87 17.11
CA PRO A 102 10.96 6.28 16.96
C PRO A 102 10.67 6.58 15.48
N ALA A 103 9.45 6.29 15.05
CA ALA A 103 8.93 6.57 13.72
C ALA A 103 7.56 7.27 13.82
N LYS A 104 7.28 8.15 12.87
CA LYS A 104 5.99 8.86 12.79
C LYS A 104 5.05 8.05 11.91
N ILE A 105 4.32 7.12 12.53
CA ILE A 105 3.44 6.18 11.83
C ILE A 105 1.97 6.56 12.04
N SER A 106 1.22 6.66 10.95
CA SER A 106 -0.24 6.80 10.92
C SER A 106 -0.88 5.64 10.15
N VAL A 107 -2.17 5.39 10.41
CA VAL A 107 -2.99 4.45 9.64
C VAL A 107 -4.03 5.28 8.88
N SER A 108 -4.12 5.05 7.57
CA SER A 108 -5.12 5.67 6.70
C SER A 108 -6.43 4.90 6.81
N ASP A 109 -7.53 5.64 6.94
CA ASP A 109 -8.90 5.10 6.91
C ASP A 109 -9.55 5.23 5.51
N LEU A 110 -8.75 5.54 4.49
CA LEU A 110 -9.20 5.74 3.12
C LEU A 110 -10.02 4.56 2.58
N ILE A 111 -9.52 3.34 2.74
CA ILE A 111 -10.18 2.13 2.23
C ILE A 111 -11.44 1.82 3.06
N GLU A 112 -11.36 1.89 4.39
CA GLU A 112 -12.54 1.65 5.24
C GLU A 112 -13.69 2.63 4.99
N LYS A 113 -13.38 3.89 4.64
CA LYS A 113 -14.40 4.90 4.34
C LYS A 113 -15.01 4.77 2.95
N HIS A 114 -14.29 4.17 1.99
CA HIS A 114 -14.74 4.07 0.61
C HIS A 114 -15.52 2.78 0.36
N VAL A 115 -15.15 1.71 1.05
CA VAL A 115 -15.69 0.36 0.81
C VAL A 115 -17.11 0.21 1.36
N ASN A 116 -18.04 -0.21 0.49
CA ASN A 116 -19.38 -0.65 0.90
C ASN A 116 -19.40 -2.13 1.35
N GLU A 117 -20.48 -2.59 1.98
CA GLU A 117 -20.57 -3.97 2.53
C GLU A 117 -20.31 -5.07 1.48
N ASN A 118 -20.61 -4.80 0.20
CA ASN A 118 -20.42 -5.75 -0.87
C ASN A 118 -18.95 -5.81 -1.33
N GLU A 119 -18.27 -4.67 -1.45
CA GLU A 119 -16.84 -4.56 -1.75
C GLU A 119 -15.95 -5.11 -0.62
N LEU A 120 -16.41 -5.01 0.63
CA LEU A 120 -15.75 -5.64 1.79
C LEU A 120 -15.66 -7.16 1.63
N GLN A 121 -16.68 -7.79 1.04
CA GLN A 121 -16.67 -9.24 0.78
C GLN A 121 -15.73 -9.64 -0.37
N HIS A 122 -15.43 -8.71 -1.29
CA HIS A 122 -14.56 -8.97 -2.44
C HIS A 122 -13.09 -8.64 -2.18
N GLY A 123 -12.75 -8.11 -1.00
CA GLY A 123 -11.37 -7.81 -0.63
C GLY A 123 -10.81 -6.57 -1.34
N TYR A 124 -11.63 -5.54 -1.50
CA TYR A 124 -11.24 -4.26 -2.10
C TYR A 124 -9.98 -3.69 -1.44
N ASP A 125 -8.98 -3.37 -2.26
CA ASP A 125 -7.69 -2.86 -1.80
C ASP A 125 -7.39 -1.44 -2.30
N LEU A 126 -6.22 -0.91 -1.94
CA LEU A 126 -5.81 0.41 -2.40
C LEU A 126 -5.55 0.46 -3.92
N ALA A 127 -5.20 -0.65 -4.57
CA ALA A 127 -4.99 -0.66 -6.00
C ALA A 127 -6.31 -0.45 -6.74
N ASP A 128 -7.37 -1.15 -6.29
CA ASP A 128 -8.71 -0.99 -6.83
C ASP A 128 -9.18 0.47 -6.69
N TYR A 129 -9.02 1.04 -5.47
CA TYR A 129 -9.29 2.46 -5.23
C TYR A 129 -8.55 3.39 -6.20
N ILE A 130 -7.26 3.16 -6.38
CA ILE A 130 -6.43 3.98 -7.27
C ILE A 130 -6.91 3.83 -8.72
N ILE A 131 -7.20 2.61 -9.17
CA ILE A 131 -7.65 2.35 -10.54
C ILE A 131 -8.99 3.02 -10.80
N ASP A 132 -9.96 2.86 -9.90
CA ASP A 132 -11.30 3.41 -10.05
C ASP A 132 -11.28 4.94 -10.06
N ASN A 133 -10.51 5.56 -9.16
CA ASN A 133 -10.34 7.01 -9.17
C ASN A 133 -9.52 7.50 -10.37
N THR A 134 -8.59 6.70 -10.92
CA THR A 134 -7.79 7.09 -12.08
C THR A 134 -8.59 7.03 -13.39
N LYS A 135 -9.60 6.14 -13.49
CA LYS A 135 -10.47 6.06 -14.69
C LYS A 135 -11.17 7.40 -14.95
N SER A 136 -11.85 7.94 -13.93
CA SER A 136 -12.55 9.22 -14.02
C SER A 136 -11.61 10.42 -14.09
N ASP A 137 -10.51 10.38 -13.31
CA ASP A 137 -9.50 11.44 -13.30
C ASP A 137 -8.81 11.64 -14.65
N THR A 138 -8.69 10.59 -15.48
CA THR A 138 -8.02 10.73 -16.78
C THR A 138 -8.84 11.60 -17.72
N LEU A 139 -10.15 11.38 -17.77
CA LEU A 139 -11.06 12.21 -18.56
C LEU A 139 -11.12 13.63 -17.99
N GLN A 140 -11.25 13.77 -16.67
CA GLN A 140 -11.25 15.09 -16.01
C GLN A 140 -9.95 15.86 -16.24
N LYS A 141 -8.78 15.23 -16.09
CA LYS A 141 -7.48 15.87 -16.37
C LYS A 141 -7.33 16.24 -17.84
N MET A 142 -7.86 15.43 -18.75
CA MET A 142 -7.88 15.77 -20.18
C MET A 142 -8.78 16.99 -20.44
N ILE A 143 -9.95 17.07 -19.80
CA ILE A 143 -10.86 18.22 -19.87
C ILE A 143 -10.21 19.48 -19.24
N GLU A 144 -9.50 19.35 -18.12
CA GLU A 144 -8.76 20.47 -17.52
C GLU A 144 -7.66 21.00 -18.45
N ILE A 145 -6.96 20.11 -19.16
CA ILE A 145 -5.93 20.47 -20.14
C ILE A 145 -6.56 21.10 -21.40
N ASN A 146 -7.73 20.62 -21.82
CA ASN A 146 -8.46 21.15 -22.97
C ASN A 146 -9.98 21.15 -22.73
N PRO A 147 -10.56 22.29 -22.29
CA PRO A 147 -11.99 22.39 -21.98
C PRO A 147 -12.91 22.10 -23.18
N ALA A 148 -12.42 22.20 -24.42
CA ALA A 148 -13.19 21.88 -25.61
C ALA A 148 -13.56 20.38 -25.70
N LEU A 149 -12.83 19.51 -24.98
CA LEU A 149 -13.17 18.09 -24.89
C LEU A 149 -14.52 17.86 -24.21
N GLN A 150 -14.92 18.70 -23.24
CA GLN A 150 -16.24 18.61 -22.62
C GLN A 150 -17.34 18.87 -23.65
N SER A 151 -17.20 19.92 -24.46
CA SER A 151 -18.17 20.24 -25.53
C SER A 151 -18.29 19.13 -26.57
N LEU A 152 -17.17 18.45 -26.87
CA LEU A 152 -17.13 17.30 -27.79
C LEU A 152 -17.82 16.06 -27.21
N ILE A 153 -17.65 15.81 -25.92
CA ILE A 153 -18.35 14.72 -25.21
C ILE A 153 -19.87 14.98 -25.22
N ASP A 154 -20.28 16.21 -24.95
CA ASP A 154 -21.69 16.62 -24.91
C ASP A 154 -22.35 16.57 -26.30
N GLU A 155 -21.66 17.03 -27.36
CA GLU A 155 -22.18 16.98 -28.75
C GLU A 155 -22.29 15.56 -29.29
N LEU A 156 -21.37 14.67 -28.90
CA LEU A 156 -21.32 13.30 -29.40
C LEU A 156 -22.11 12.30 -28.53
N GLY A 157 -22.63 12.74 -27.37
CA GLY A 157 -23.40 11.91 -26.45
C GLY A 157 -22.63 10.72 -25.92
N LEU A 158 -21.34 10.91 -25.62
CA LEU A 158 -20.46 9.84 -25.13
C LEU A 158 -20.67 9.66 -23.62
N GLU A 159 -20.88 8.41 -23.18
CA GLU A 159 -21.00 8.05 -21.77
C GLU A 159 -19.79 7.21 -21.31
N GLU A 160 -19.36 7.41 -20.07
CA GLU A 160 -18.29 6.61 -19.46
C GLU A 160 -18.82 5.19 -19.21
N VAL A 161 -18.15 4.17 -19.78
CA VAL A 161 -18.57 2.75 -19.72
C VAL A 161 -17.98 2.03 -18.51
#